data_AF-A0A6M1YH96-F1
#
_entry.id   AF-A0A6M1YH96-F1
#
_cell.length_a   1.000
_cell.length_b   1.000
_cell.length_c   1.000
_cell.angle_alpha   90.00
_cell.angle_beta   90.00
_cell.angle_gamma   90.00
#
_symmetry.space_group_name_H-M   'P 1'
#
loop_
_entity.id
_entity.type
_entity.pdbx_description
1 polymer ?
#
loop_
_entity_poly.entity_id
_entity_poly.type
_entity_poly.pdbx_seq_one_letter_code
_entity_poly.pdbx_strand_id
1 'polypeptide(L)'
;MRIFKNSIYIFILLFFAACTKDVKKPAPKIITTDVYGDADECAFWIDQKDPQNSVLIGNDKSNIGALYVWDLEGNLIYKTDTLNRPVGVDVRYGMKIYNREVDIVVCALRSSNELKVFEIDPKTRKLIDITTKDKILTK
;
A
#
# COMPACT_ATOMS: atom_id res chain seq x y z
N MET A 1 62.26 26.06 15.19
CA MET A 1 61.00 26.19 14.40
C MET A 1 60.73 24.96 13.50
N ARG A 2 60.90 23.73 14.03
CA ARG A 2 60.69 22.46 13.28
C ARG A 2 59.66 21.54 13.96
N ILE A 3 59.42 21.75 15.26
CA ILE A 3 58.51 20.95 16.10
C ILE A 3 57.03 21.32 15.86
N PHE A 4 56.73 22.58 15.54
CA PHE A 4 55.35 23.03 15.26
C PHE A 4 54.78 22.58 13.91
N LYS A 5 55.63 22.23 12.93
CA LYS A 5 55.17 21.73 11.62
C LYS A 5 54.63 20.30 11.71
N ASN A 6 55.26 19.43 12.50
CA ASN A 6 54.84 18.03 12.65
C ASN A 6 53.53 17.90 13.46
N SER A 7 53.25 18.84 14.37
CA SER A 7 52.03 18.86 15.17
C SER A 7 50.78 19.23 14.35
N ILE A 8 50.93 19.99 13.27
CA ILE A 8 49.84 20.36 12.34
C ILE A 8 49.40 19.15 11.49
N TYR A 9 50.34 18.30 11.05
CA TYR A 9 50.01 17.11 10.27
C TYR A 9 49.25 16.05 11.07
N ILE A 10 49.53 15.92 12.38
CA ILE A 10 48.81 15.00 13.27
C ILE A 10 47.35 15.44 13.49
N PHE A 11 47.11 16.75 13.58
CA PHE A 11 45.75 17.31 13.75
C PHE A 11 44.89 17.19 12.48
N ILE A 12 45.51 17.28 11.30
CA ILE A 12 44.84 17.08 10.00
C ILE A 12 44.48 15.60 9.78
N LEU A 13 45.32 14.66 10.24
CA LEU A 13 45.04 13.22 10.12
C LEU A 13 43.86 12.77 11.02
N LEU A 14 43.71 13.39 12.20
CA LEU A 14 42.62 13.11 13.14
C LEU A 14 41.25 13.65 12.68
N PHE A 15 41.22 14.63 11.76
CA PHE A 15 39.98 15.19 11.23
C PHE A 15 39.30 14.31 10.17
N PHE A 16 40.04 13.40 9.51
CA PHE A 16 39.49 12.48 8.51
C PHE A 16 38.90 11.19 9.11
N ALA A 17 39.04 10.97 10.42
CA ALA A 17 38.38 9.87 11.14
C ALA A 17 36.94 10.24 11.58
N ALA A 18 36.29 11.18 10.91
CA ALA A 18 34.88 11.46 11.11
C ALA A 18 34.06 10.24 10.65
N CYS A 19 33.60 9.48 11.63
CA CYS A 19 32.79 8.28 11.49
C CYS A 19 31.54 8.56 10.62
N THR A 20 31.53 8.07 9.38
CA THR A 20 30.28 7.88 8.63
C THR A 20 29.55 6.73 9.29
N LYS A 21 28.62 7.04 10.20
CA LYS A 21 27.68 6.01 10.66
C LYS A 21 26.85 5.59 9.44
N ASP A 22 27.19 4.44 8.87
CA ASP A 22 26.35 3.76 7.90
C ASP A 22 25.03 3.42 8.59
N VAL A 23 24.04 4.30 8.45
CA VAL A 23 22.68 4.03 8.90
C VAL A 23 22.15 2.97 7.95
N LYS A 24 22.24 1.70 8.38
CA LYS A 24 21.68 0.57 7.66
C LYS A 24 20.18 0.82 7.49
N LYS A 25 19.78 1.22 6.28
CA LYS A 25 18.38 1.49 5.96
C LYS A 25 17.57 0.21 6.16
N PRO A 26 16.34 0.28 6.72
CA PRO A 26 15.48 -0.88 6.76
C PRO A 26 15.25 -1.37 5.33
N ALA A 27 15.58 -2.63 5.08
CA ALA A 27 15.21 -3.31 3.85
C ALA A 27 13.82 -3.94 4.04
N PRO A 28 12.96 -3.91 3.01
CA PRO A 28 11.69 -4.61 3.10
C PRO A 28 11.96 -6.12 3.28
N LYS A 29 11.20 -6.75 4.17
CA LYS A 29 11.25 -8.22 4.33
C LYS A 29 10.55 -8.92 3.16
N ILE A 30 9.50 -8.29 2.63
CA ILE A 30 8.62 -8.81 1.60
C ILE A 30 8.33 -7.66 0.62
N ILE A 31 8.31 -7.98 -0.66
CA ILE A 31 7.98 -7.06 -1.74
C ILE A 31 6.87 -7.75 -2.54
N THR A 32 5.80 -7.02 -2.84
CA THR A 32 4.70 -7.53 -3.65
C THR A 32 5.15 -7.77 -5.09
N THR A 33 4.46 -8.65 -5.82
CA THR A 33 4.58 -8.64 -7.29
C THR A 33 4.14 -7.28 -7.84
N ASP A 34 4.76 -6.87 -8.94
CA ASP A 34 4.49 -5.56 -9.55
C ASP A 34 3.03 -5.41 -10.00
N VAL A 35 2.53 -4.17 -9.92
CA VAL A 35 1.35 -3.77 -10.69
C VAL A 35 1.74 -3.56 -12.15
N TYR A 36 0.75 -3.42 -13.03
CA TYR A 36 1.03 -3.14 -14.44
C TYR A 36 1.69 -1.77 -14.68
N GLY A 37 1.17 -0.72 -14.02
CA GLY A 37 1.57 0.66 -14.25
C GLY A 37 2.17 1.33 -13.02
N ASP A 38 1.39 2.23 -12.42
CA ASP A 38 1.87 3.24 -11.48
C ASP A 38 1.33 2.93 -10.08
N ALA A 39 2.10 2.19 -9.28
CA ALA A 39 1.75 1.89 -7.90
C ALA A 39 1.76 3.17 -7.04
N ASP A 40 0.74 3.38 -6.21
CA ASP A 40 0.59 4.64 -5.44
C ASP A 40 0.27 4.43 -3.96
N GLU A 41 -0.91 3.88 -3.66
CA GLU A 41 -1.45 3.80 -2.31
C GLU A 41 -1.90 2.36 -1.99
N CYS A 42 -1.95 2.03 -0.70
CA CYS A 42 -2.38 0.71 -0.25
C CYS A 42 -3.02 0.76 1.14
N ALA A 43 -3.79 -0.28 1.44
CA ALA A 43 -4.39 -0.53 2.75
C ALA A 43 -4.42 -2.03 3.03
N PHE A 44 -4.37 -2.40 4.31
CA PHE A 44 -4.56 -3.78 4.74
C PHE A 44 -6.04 -4.04 5.04
N TRP A 45 -6.55 -5.16 4.52
CA TRP A 45 -7.73 -5.79 5.10
C TRP A 45 -7.29 -6.89 6.06
N ILE A 46 -7.75 -6.79 7.31
CA ILE A 46 -7.41 -7.73 8.37
C ILE A 46 -8.56 -8.71 8.55
N ASP A 47 -8.29 -9.99 8.29
CA ASP A 47 -9.21 -11.06 8.67
C ASP A 47 -9.13 -11.24 10.19
N GLN A 48 -10.17 -10.78 10.90
CA GLN A 48 -10.22 -10.88 12.36
C GLN A 48 -10.30 -12.33 12.88
N LYS A 49 -10.76 -13.27 12.06
CA LYS A 49 -10.88 -14.69 12.45
C LYS A 49 -9.58 -15.44 12.22
N ASP A 50 -8.87 -15.11 11.15
CA ASP A 50 -7.56 -15.68 10.84
C ASP A 50 -6.62 -14.63 10.26
N PRO A 51 -5.83 -13.95 11.10
CA PRO A 51 -4.95 -12.86 10.65
C PRO A 51 -3.95 -13.25 9.55
N GLN A 52 -3.63 -14.53 9.39
CA GLN A 52 -2.74 -14.99 8.29
C GLN A 52 -3.43 -14.93 6.91
N ASN A 53 -4.76 -14.87 6.86
CA ASN A 53 -5.52 -14.66 5.63
C ASN A 53 -5.72 -13.18 5.27
N SER A 54 -5.17 -12.26 6.06
CA SER A 54 -5.20 -10.82 5.76
C SER A 54 -4.51 -10.53 4.43
N VAL A 55 -4.88 -9.42 3.81
CA VAL A 55 -4.35 -9.05 2.49
C VAL A 55 -3.91 -7.60 2.44
N LEU A 56 -2.90 -7.33 1.63
CA LEU A 56 -2.59 -5.98 1.18
C LEU A 56 -3.41 -5.68 -0.07
N ILE A 57 -4.03 -4.51 -0.11
CA ILE A 57 -4.79 -4.03 -1.26
C ILE A 57 -4.16 -2.73 -1.71
N GLY A 58 -3.84 -2.60 -2.99
CA GLY A 58 -3.22 -1.40 -3.54
C GLY A 58 -3.76 -1.05 -4.92
N ASN A 59 -3.51 0.18 -5.36
CA ASN A 59 -3.96 0.67 -6.66
C ASN A 59 -2.80 0.85 -7.64
N ASP A 60 -3.14 0.70 -8.92
CA ASP A 60 -2.38 1.21 -10.05
C ASP A 60 -3.08 2.46 -10.56
N LYS A 61 -2.48 3.66 -10.45
CA LYS A 61 -3.10 4.93 -10.85
C LYS A 61 -2.95 5.26 -12.34
N SER A 62 -2.52 4.31 -13.16
CA SER A 62 -2.46 4.47 -14.61
C SER A 62 -3.87 4.52 -15.25
N ASN A 63 -3.93 4.90 -16.52
CA ASN A 63 -5.18 4.95 -17.30
C ASN A 63 -5.85 3.59 -17.49
N ILE A 64 -5.09 2.50 -17.39
CA ILE A 64 -5.59 1.12 -17.38
C ILE A 64 -5.36 0.45 -16.02
N GLY A 65 -5.35 1.28 -14.97
CA GLY A 65 -5.17 0.89 -13.59
C GLY A 65 -6.24 -0.05 -13.05
N ALA A 66 -6.03 -0.58 -11.86
CA ALA A 66 -6.96 -1.47 -11.16
C ALA A 66 -6.63 -1.48 -9.67
N LEU A 67 -7.46 -2.16 -8.87
CA LEU A 67 -7.05 -2.61 -7.54
C LEU A 67 -6.43 -4.02 -7.64
N TYR A 68 -5.38 -4.22 -6.86
CA TYR A 68 -4.62 -5.46 -6.75
C TYR A 68 -4.66 -5.92 -5.30
N VAL A 69 -4.76 -7.23 -5.09
CA VAL A 69 -4.84 -7.85 -3.78
C VAL A 69 -3.73 -8.88 -3.67
N TRP A 70 -2.87 -8.71 -2.67
CA TRP A 70 -1.74 -9.58 -2.38
C TRP A 70 -1.92 -10.30 -1.04
N ASP A 71 -1.45 -11.53 -0.96
CA ASP A 71 -1.24 -12.19 0.33
C ASP A 71 -0.08 -11.56 1.12
N LEU A 72 0.14 -12.04 2.35
CA LEU A 72 1.17 -11.49 3.24
C LEU A 72 2.59 -11.84 2.78
N GLU A 73 2.75 -12.80 1.87
CA GLU A 73 3.99 -13.17 1.19
C GLU A 73 4.26 -12.32 -0.06
N GLY A 74 3.33 -11.43 -0.43
CA GLY A 74 3.47 -10.52 -1.56
C GLY A 74 3.04 -11.11 -2.91
N ASN A 75 2.40 -12.28 -2.93
CA ASN A 75 1.90 -12.87 -4.17
C ASN A 75 0.55 -12.25 -4.55
N LEU A 76 0.39 -11.89 -5.83
CA LEU A 76 -0.90 -11.40 -6.34
C LEU A 76 -1.91 -12.55 -6.35
N ILE A 77 -3.00 -12.40 -5.60
CA ILE A 77 -4.07 -13.39 -5.50
C ILE A 77 -5.36 -12.95 -6.21
N TYR A 78 -5.53 -11.64 -6.42
CA TYR A 78 -6.68 -11.09 -7.15
C TYR A 78 -6.38 -9.70 -7.73
N LYS A 79 -7.03 -9.39 -8.85
CA LYS A 79 -7.02 -8.06 -9.50
C LYS A 79 -8.44 -7.77 -9.97
N THR A 80 -8.90 -6.54 -9.77
CA THR A 80 -10.20 -6.09 -10.32
C THR A 80 -10.13 -5.93 -11.84
N ASP A 81 -11.29 -5.71 -12.46
CA ASP A 81 -11.32 -5.12 -13.79
C ASP A 81 -10.64 -3.75 -13.81
N THR A 82 -10.34 -3.26 -15.01
CA THR A 82 -9.71 -1.95 -15.20
C THR A 82 -10.57 -0.83 -14.62
N LEU A 83 -9.97 -0.08 -13.71
CA LEU A 83 -10.46 1.15 -13.13
C LEU A 83 -9.63 2.27 -13.76
N ASN A 84 -10.28 3.23 -14.42
CA ASN A 84 -9.55 4.31 -15.09
C ASN A 84 -8.97 5.28 -14.03
N ARG A 85 -7.66 5.14 -13.74
CA ARG A 85 -6.92 5.95 -12.75
C ARG A 85 -7.53 5.93 -11.34
N PRO A 86 -7.66 4.76 -10.69
CA PRO A 86 -8.03 4.69 -9.28
C PRO A 86 -6.95 5.39 -8.45
N VAL A 87 -7.39 6.19 -7.50
CA VAL A 87 -6.56 6.86 -6.50
C VAL A 87 -7.21 6.66 -5.14
N GLY A 88 -6.43 6.61 -4.09
CA GLY A 88 -6.87 6.18 -2.77
C GLY A 88 -7.12 4.68 -2.71
N VAL A 89 -6.78 4.08 -1.59
CA VAL A 89 -7.31 2.78 -1.17
C VAL A 89 -7.53 2.89 0.33
N ASP A 90 -8.75 2.61 0.77
CA ASP A 90 -9.06 2.56 2.21
C ASP A 90 -10.00 1.40 2.52
N VAL A 91 -9.89 0.86 3.73
CA VAL A 91 -10.66 -0.29 4.20
C VAL A 91 -11.50 0.11 5.40
N ARG A 92 -12.79 -0.25 5.41
CA ARG A 92 -13.66 -0.09 6.57
C ARG A 92 -14.39 -1.39 6.86
N TYR A 93 -14.56 -1.67 8.13
CA TYR A 93 -15.11 -2.93 8.62
C TYR A 93 -16.56 -2.75 9.06
N GLY A 94 -17.33 -3.83 8.98
CA GLY A 94 -18.65 -3.88 9.60
C GLY A 94 -19.69 -2.90 9.01
N MET A 95 -19.57 -2.57 7.73
CA MET A 95 -20.57 -1.72 7.06
C MET A 95 -21.90 -2.47 6.97
N LYS A 96 -22.97 -1.85 7.48
CA LYS A 96 -24.32 -2.40 7.37
C LYS A 96 -24.91 -2.13 5.99
N ILE A 97 -25.02 -3.18 5.19
CA ILE A 97 -25.63 -3.16 3.85
C ILE A 97 -26.84 -4.09 3.86
N TYR A 98 -28.03 -3.50 3.80
CA TYR A 98 -29.29 -4.19 3.99
C TYR A 98 -29.37 -5.01 5.28
N ASN A 99 -29.42 -6.34 5.19
CA ASN A 99 -29.44 -7.26 6.34
C ASN A 99 -28.07 -7.95 6.52
N ARG A 100 -27.02 -7.41 5.91
CA ARG A 100 -25.65 -7.93 5.97
C ARG A 100 -24.73 -6.91 6.60
N GLU A 101 -23.69 -7.41 7.22
CA GLU A 101 -22.56 -6.65 7.69
C GLU A 101 -21.35 -7.10 6.87
N VAL A 102 -20.70 -6.16 6.19
CA VAL A 102 -19.63 -6.46 5.24
C VAL A 102 -18.46 -5.51 5.44
N ASP A 103 -17.25 -6.00 5.17
CA ASP A 103 -16.08 -5.16 5.08
C ASP A 103 -15.99 -4.59 3.66
N ILE A 104 -15.60 -3.33 3.56
CA ILE A 104 -15.54 -2.60 2.31
C ILE A 104 -14.16 -2.06 2.02
N VAL A 105 -13.87 -1.97 0.74
CA VAL A 105 -12.69 -1.33 0.16
C VAL A 105 -13.18 -0.18 -0.71
N VAL A 106 -12.58 0.99 -0.58
CA VAL A 106 -12.98 2.19 -1.32
C VAL A 106 -11.79 2.77 -2.06
N CYS A 107 -12.02 3.18 -3.30
CA CYS A 107 -11.11 4.03 -4.06
C CYS A 107 -11.90 5.12 -4.80
N ALA A 108 -11.22 6.18 -5.23
CA ALA A 108 -11.78 7.21 -6.09
C ALA A 108 -11.28 7.03 -7.54
N LEU A 109 -12.14 7.27 -8.52
CA LEU A 109 -11.79 7.27 -9.95
C LEU A 109 -11.58 8.70 -10.41
N ARG A 110 -10.32 9.09 -10.62
CA ARG A 110 -9.98 10.48 -10.95
C ARG A 110 -10.53 10.92 -12.32
N SER A 111 -10.79 9.99 -13.23
CA SER A 111 -11.34 10.30 -14.56
C SER A 111 -12.83 10.63 -14.53
N SER A 112 -13.60 10.00 -13.65
CA SER A 112 -15.07 10.14 -13.58
C SER A 112 -15.56 10.90 -12.35
N ASN A 113 -14.67 11.27 -11.42
CA ASN A 113 -15.01 11.87 -10.12
C ASN A 113 -15.99 11.00 -9.31
N GLU A 114 -15.82 9.68 -9.39
CA GLU A 114 -16.66 8.69 -8.71
C GLU A 114 -15.91 8.04 -7.55
N LEU A 115 -16.63 7.59 -6.53
CA LEU A 115 -16.12 6.62 -5.57
C LEU A 115 -16.56 5.22 -6.01
N LYS A 116 -15.61 4.29 -6.04
CA LYS A 116 -15.88 2.87 -6.16
C LYS A 116 -15.82 2.23 -4.79
N VAL A 117 -16.85 1.44 -4.49
CA VAL A 117 -16.97 0.71 -3.24
C VAL A 117 -17.06 -0.78 -3.57
N PHE A 118 -16.19 -1.56 -2.96
CA PHE A 118 -16.15 -3.01 -3.10
C PHE A 118 -16.43 -3.68 -1.77
N GLU A 119 -17.18 -4.76 -1.76
CA GLU A 119 -17.20 -5.73 -0.66
C GLU A 119 -16.00 -6.68 -0.83
N ILE A 120 -15.28 -6.97 0.24
CA ILE A 120 -14.29 -8.05 0.25
C ILE A 120 -14.94 -9.34 0.76
N ASP A 121 -14.90 -10.40 -0.06
CA ASP A 121 -15.31 -11.73 0.37
C ASP A 121 -14.24 -12.34 1.29
N PRO A 122 -14.52 -12.60 2.57
CA PRO A 122 -13.51 -13.08 3.52
C PRO A 122 -12.99 -14.49 3.20
N LYS A 123 -13.72 -15.29 2.42
CA LYS A 123 -13.28 -16.65 2.06
C LYS A 123 -12.38 -16.64 0.84
N THR A 124 -12.74 -15.87 -0.18
CA THR A 124 -12.03 -15.87 -1.47
C THR A 124 -11.02 -14.73 -1.58
N ARG A 125 -11.10 -13.72 -0.70
CA ARG A 125 -10.32 -12.49 -0.70
C ARG A 125 -10.47 -11.65 -1.98
N LYS A 126 -11.58 -11.86 -2.71
CA LYS A 126 -11.92 -11.11 -3.92
C LYS A 126 -12.72 -9.87 -3.59
N LEU A 127 -12.54 -8.82 -4.41
CA LEU A 127 -13.32 -7.60 -4.33
C LEU A 127 -14.54 -7.68 -5.26
N ILE A 128 -15.71 -7.37 -4.74
CA ILE A 128 -16.99 -7.41 -5.44
C ILE A 128 -17.51 -5.98 -5.52
N ASP A 129 -17.64 -5.41 -6.73
CA ASP A 129 -18.13 -4.04 -6.90
C ASP A 129 -19.59 -3.94 -6.44
N ILE A 130 -19.84 -3.09 -5.45
CA ILE A 130 -21.16 -2.80 -4.87
C ILE A 130 -21.53 -1.32 -5.05
N THR A 131 -20.81 -0.60 -5.92
CA THR A 131 -21.08 0.79 -6.23
C THR A 131 -22.46 0.92 -6.88
N THR A 132 -23.29 1.88 -6.43
CA THR A 132 -24.56 2.18 -7.09
C THR A 132 -24.55 3.57 -7.68
N LYS A 133 -25.38 3.77 -8.72
CA LYS A 133 -25.49 5.05 -9.42
C LYS A 133 -26.08 6.18 -8.57
N ASP A 134 -27.02 5.86 -7.68
CA ASP A 134 -27.91 6.88 -7.09
C ASP A 134 -27.94 6.89 -5.56
N LYS A 135 -27.35 5.89 -4.89
CA LYS A 135 -27.36 5.77 -3.41
C LYS A 135 -26.11 5.11 -2.86
N ILE A 136 -25.67 5.53 -1.68
CA ILE A 136 -24.80 4.66 -0.86
C ILE A 136 -25.72 3.55 -0.32
N LEU A 137 -25.31 2.28 -0.43
CA LEU A 137 -26.06 1.10 0.05
C LEU A 137 -26.08 1.00 1.58
N THR A 138 -26.44 2.08 2.26
CA THR A 138 -26.64 2.12 3.70
C THR A 138 -28.13 2.11 3.97
N LYS A 139 -28.59 1.25 4.88
CA LYS A 139 -29.93 1.34 5.45
C LYS A 139 -29.99 2.41 6.52
#